data_AF-A0A949DVI7-F1
#
_entry.id   AF-A0A949DVI7-F1
#
_cell.length_a   1.000
_cell.length_b   1.000
_cell.length_c   1.000
_cell.angle_alpha   90.00
_cell.angle_beta   90.00
_cell.angle_gamma   90.00
#
_symmetry.space_group_name_H-M   'P 1'
#
loop_
_entity.id
_entity.type
_entity.pdbx_description
1 polymer ?
#
loop_
_entity_poly.entity_id
_entity_poly.type
_entity_poly.pdbx_seq_one_letter_code
_entity_poly.pdbx_strand_id
1 'polypeptide(L)'
;YNKKNELVYINKDQYFEGLTENVWQYRIGGYQVCDKWLKDRKGKVLSLDDIKHYCKVATAITHTINIQKSIDEIYNEAEKEIISF
;
A
#
# COMPACT_ATOMS: atom_id res chain seq x y z
N TYR A 1 4.67 6.08 -10.44
CA TYR A 1 4.43 6.77 -9.16
C TYR A 1 5.18 8.09 -9.16
N ASN A 2 4.47 9.18 -8.93
CA ASN A 2 5.03 10.51 -8.72
C ASN A 2 5.06 10.75 -7.22
N LYS A 3 6.26 10.72 -6.64
CA LYS A 3 6.47 10.90 -5.19
C LYS A 3 6.11 12.30 -4.70
N LYS A 4 6.25 13.33 -5.53
CA LYS A 4 5.98 14.73 -5.15
C LYS A 4 4.50 14.95 -4.84
N ASN A 5 3.63 14.29 -5.60
CA ASN A 5 2.18 14.49 -5.53
C ASN A 5 1.43 13.22 -5.10
N GLU A 6 2.14 12.14 -4.75
CA GLU A 6 1.58 10.83 -4.39
C GLU A 6 0.61 10.24 -5.44
N LEU A 7 0.91 10.46 -6.72
CA LEU A 7 0.07 10.02 -7.83
C LEU A 7 0.60 8.77 -8.51
N VAL A 8 -0.27 7.81 -8.79
CA VAL A 8 0.02 6.61 -9.59
C VAL A 8 -0.65 6.74 -10.95
N TYR A 9 0.11 7.23 -11.92
CA TYR A 9 -0.33 7.29 -13.32
C TYR A 9 -0.46 5.90 -13.93
N ILE A 10 -1.60 5.63 -14.57
CA ILE A 10 -1.84 4.43 -15.38
C ILE A 10 -1.73 4.72 -16.88
N ASN A 11 -1.85 5.99 -17.27
CA ASN A 11 -1.53 6.53 -18.59
C ASN A 11 -1.26 8.05 -18.49
N LYS A 12 -1.29 8.78 -19.60
CA LYS A 12 -0.98 10.22 -19.65
C LYS A 12 -1.97 11.08 -18.86
N ASP A 13 -3.24 10.70 -18.86
CA ASP A 13 -4.34 11.55 -18.39
C ASP A 13 -5.02 11.00 -17.13
N GLN A 14 -4.81 9.72 -16.80
CA GLN A 14 -5.47 9.03 -15.71
C GLN A 14 -4.48 8.53 -14.66
N TYR A 15 -4.86 8.72 -13.40
CA TYR A 15 -4.06 8.36 -12.23
C TYR A 15 -4.94 7.96 -11.04
N PHE A 16 -4.34 7.26 -10.10
CA PHE A 16 -4.85 7.12 -8.73
C PHE A 16 -4.13 8.08 -7.81
N GLU A 17 -4.83 8.61 -6.82
CA GLU A 17 -4.32 9.53 -5.80
C GLU A 17 -4.54 8.96 -4.39
N GLY A 18 -3.89 9.55 -3.39
CA GLY A 18 -3.99 9.11 -2.00
C GLY A 18 -3.20 7.83 -1.68
N LEU A 19 -2.31 7.41 -2.58
CA LEU A 19 -1.37 6.32 -2.32
C LEU A 19 -0.07 6.91 -1.78
N THR A 20 0.00 7.02 -0.46
CA THR A 20 1.22 7.42 0.25
C THR A 20 2.39 6.49 -0.10
N GLU A 21 3.62 6.96 0.05
CA GLU A 21 4.81 6.20 -0.38
C GLU A 21 4.90 4.81 0.29
N ASN A 22 4.56 4.72 1.58
CA ASN A 22 4.52 3.45 2.31
C ASN A 22 3.47 2.47 1.76
N VAL A 23 2.31 2.96 1.31
CA VAL A 23 1.27 2.12 0.67
C VAL A 23 1.75 1.68 -0.71
N TRP A 24 2.33 2.59 -1.49
CA TRP A 24 2.86 2.26 -2.81
C TRP A 24 3.98 1.22 -2.72
N GLN A 25 4.92 1.38 -1.78
CA GLN A 25 6.08 0.51 -1.59
C GLN A 25 5.78 -0.77 -0.82
N TYR A 26 4.56 -0.96 -0.32
CA TYR A 26 4.20 -2.12 0.48
C TYR A 26 4.40 -3.43 -0.30
N ARG A 27 5.05 -4.40 0.34
CA ARG A 27 5.43 -5.68 -0.27
C ARG A 27 4.88 -6.87 0.50
N ILE A 28 4.43 -7.87 -0.24
CA ILE A 28 4.15 -9.22 0.27
C ILE A 28 5.04 -10.18 -0.51
N GLY A 29 5.98 -10.80 0.20
CA GLY A 29 7.10 -11.50 -0.43
C GLY A 29 7.88 -10.58 -1.37
N GLY A 30 8.21 -11.06 -2.57
CA GLY A 30 8.93 -10.28 -3.57
C GLY A 30 8.09 -9.22 -4.31
N TYR A 31 6.78 -9.16 -4.06
CA TYR A 31 5.86 -8.35 -4.87
C TYR A 31 5.48 -7.04 -4.19
N GLN A 32 5.69 -5.93 -4.88
CA GLN A 32 5.09 -4.64 -4.54
C GLN A 32 3.62 -4.67 -5.01
N VAL A 33 2.68 -4.71 -4.07
CA VAL A 33 1.31 -5.18 -4.33
C VAL A 33 0.58 -4.29 -5.33
N CYS A 34 0.53 -2.99 -5.09
CA CYS A 34 -0.13 -2.02 -5.95
C CYS A 34 0.50 -1.95 -7.35
N ASP A 35 1.83 -1.91 -7.43
CA ASP A 35 2.56 -1.88 -8.70
C ASP A 35 2.32 -3.15 -9.54
N LYS A 36 2.40 -4.33 -8.90
CA LYS A 36 2.14 -5.60 -9.56
C LYS A 36 0.71 -5.68 -10.10
N TRP A 37 -0.29 -5.28 -9.31
CA TRP A 37 -1.70 -5.34 -9.71
C TRP A 37 -1.96 -4.56 -11.00
N LEU A 38 -1.35 -3.38 -11.13
CA LEU A 38 -1.44 -2.53 -12.34
C LEU A 38 -0.65 -3.13 -13.51
N LYS A 39 0.56 -3.65 -13.27
CA LYS A 39 1.38 -4.29 -14.31
C LYS A 39 0.67 -5.49 -14.94
N ASP A 40 0.01 -6.32 -14.13
CA ASP A 40 -0.74 -7.50 -14.60
C ASP A 40 -1.96 -7.12 -15.49
N ARG A 41 -2.35 -5.84 -15.50
CA ARG A 41 -3.45 -5.29 -16.32
C ARG A 41 -2.99 -4.29 -17.39
N LYS A 42 -1.68 -4.19 -17.64
CA LYS A 42 -1.16 -3.29 -18.68
C LYS A 42 -1.75 -3.66 -20.05
N GLY A 43 -2.21 -2.63 -20.78
CA GLY A 43 -2.86 -2.80 -22.09
C GLY A 43 -4.35 -3.15 -22.04
N LYS A 44 -4.94 -3.23 -20.84
CA LYS A 44 -6.38 -3.42 -20.66
C LYS A 44 -7.02 -2.13 -20.17
N VAL A 45 -8.27 -1.90 -20.55
CA VAL A 45 -9.10 -0.85 -19.95
C VAL A 45 -9.59 -1.35 -18.60
N LEU A 46 -9.41 -0.55 -17.55
CA LEU A 46 -9.94 -0.88 -16.23
C LEU A 46 -11.44 -0.59 -16.20
N SER A 47 -12.23 -1.58 -15.83
CA SER A 47 -13.64 -1.39 -15.53
C SER A 47 -13.83 -0.60 -14.23
N LEU A 48 -15.05 -0.13 -13.97
CA LEU A 48 -15.39 0.48 -12.68
C LEU A 48 -15.11 -0.48 -11.51
N ASP A 49 -15.34 -1.78 -11.70
CA ASP A 49 -15.10 -2.78 -10.67
C ASP A 49 -13.60 -3.02 -10.45
N ASP A 50 -12.79 -3.01 -11.51
CA ASP A 50 -11.33 -3.04 -11.41
C ASP A 50 -10.81 -1.84 -10.59
N ILE A 51 -11.31 -0.64 -10.89
CA ILE A 51 -10.96 0.60 -10.19
C ILE A 51 -11.33 0.50 -8.70
N LYS A 52 -12.57 0.12 -8.40
CA LYS A 52 -13.03 -0.08 -7.01
C LYS A 52 -12.20 -1.13 -6.28
N HIS A 53 -11.85 -2.22 -6.97
CA HIS A 53 -11.05 -3.28 -6.40
C HIS A 53 -9.63 -2.79 -6.06
N TYR A 54 -8.99 -2.05 -6.98
CA TYR A 54 -7.68 -1.45 -6.71
C TYR A 54 -7.71 -0.52 -5.50
N CYS A 55 -8.73 0.33 -5.39
CA CYS A 55 -8.90 1.20 -4.22
C CYS A 55 -9.05 0.39 -2.92
N LYS A 56 -9.86 -0.68 -2.93
CA LYS A 56 -9.99 -1.57 -1.76
C LYS A 56 -8.67 -2.21 -1.35
N VAL A 57 -7.84 -2.64 -2.31
CA VAL A 57 -6.51 -3.18 -2.04
C VAL A 57 -5.61 -2.12 -1.39
N ALA A 58 -5.56 -0.91 -1.94
CA ALA A 58 -4.78 0.18 -1.37
C ALA A 58 -5.24 0.52 0.06
N THR A 59 -6.56 0.61 0.30
CA THR A 59 -7.13 0.83 1.63
C THR A 59 -6.78 -0.28 2.61
N ALA A 60 -6.87 -1.55 2.19
CA ALA A 60 -6.49 -2.68 3.04
C ALA A 60 -5.02 -2.60 3.46
N ILE A 61 -4.12 -2.26 2.53
CA ILE A 61 -2.70 -2.05 2.82
C ILE A 61 -2.50 -0.93 3.85
N THR A 62 -3.20 0.20 3.70
CA THR A 62 -3.14 1.30 4.68
C THR A 62 -3.51 0.82 6.09
N HIS A 63 -4.61 0.08 6.22
CA HIS A 63 -5.02 -0.49 7.50
C HIS A 63 -3.99 -1.50 8.04
N THR A 64 -3.44 -2.35 7.18
CA THR A 64 -2.39 -3.31 7.58
C THR A 64 -1.17 -2.58 8.14
N ILE A 65 -0.68 -1.54 7.47
CA ILE A 65 0.47 -0.75 7.96
C ILE A 65 0.17 -0.14 9.33
N ASN A 66 -1.02 0.41 9.53
CA ASN A 66 -1.40 1.00 10.81
C ASN A 66 -1.47 -0.05 11.93
N ILE A 67 -2.04 -1.22 11.67
CA ILE A 67 -2.10 -2.32 12.63
C ILE A 67 -0.70 -2.84 12.97
N GLN A 68 0.17 -3.00 11.98
CA GLN A 68 1.56 -3.41 12.19
C GLN A 68 2.28 -2.44 13.13
N LYS A 69 2.14 -1.12 12.92
CA LYS A 69 2.71 -0.10 13.82
C LYS A 69 2.19 -0.22 15.24
N SER A 70 0.88 -0.39 15.43
CA SER A 70 0.31 -0.57 16.78
C SER A 70 0.81 -1.83 17.47
N ILE A 71 1.04 -2.91 16.73
CA ILE A 71 1.66 -4.13 17.28
C ILE A 71 3.10 -3.86 17.69
N ASP A 72 3.89 -3.17 16.86
CA ASP A 72 5.28 -2.84 17.15
C ASP A 72 5.39 -1.97 18.41
N GLU A 73 4.49 -1.00 18.60
CA GLU A 73 4.41 -0.16 19.80
C GLU A 73 4.16 -1.00 21.07
N ILE A 74 3.16 -1.89 21.05
CA ILE A 74 2.84 -2.77 22.18
C ILE A 74 4.01 -3.73 22.48
N TYR A 75 4.63 -4.29 21.45
CA TYR A 75 5.76 -5.22 21.63
C TYR A 75 6.95 -4.53 22.32
N ASN A 76 7.30 -3.32 21.89
CA ASN A 76 8.41 -2.56 22.48
C ASN A 76 8.20 -2.25 23.98
N GLU A 77 6.94 -2.04 24.41
CA GLU A 77 6.60 -1.86 25.82
C GLU A 77 6.78 -3.16 26.61
N ALA A 78 6.20 -4.26 26.11
CA ALA A 78 6.32 -5.57 26.73
C ALA A 78 7.78 -6.06 26.82
N GLU A 79 8.58 -5.82 25.77
CA GLU A 79 10.00 -6.18 25.75
C GLU A 79 10.80 -5.46 26.84
N LYS A 80 10.55 -4.15 27.05
CA LYS A 80 11.20 -3.39 28.12
C LYS A 80 10.87 -3.96 29.49
N GLU A 81 9.61 -4.30 29.75
CA GLU A 81 9.19 -4.89 31.04
C GLU A 81 9.85 -6.24 31.31
N ILE A 82 10.10 -7.06 30.27
CA ILE A 82 10.60 -8.43 30.43
C ILE A 82 12.14 -8.51 30.42
N ILE A 83 12.81 -7.67 29.63
CA ILE A 83 14.26 -7.78 29.37
C ILE A 83 15.10 -6.80 30.22
N SER A 84 14.50 -5.74 30.78
CA SER A 84 15.24 -4.84 31.68
C SER A 84 15.41 -5.43 33.09
N PHE A 85 16.61 -5.95 33.35
CA PHE A 85 17.18 -6.17 34.69
C PHE A 85 18.06 -4.98 35.10
#